data_AF-A0A975IZE5-F1
#
_entry.id   AF-A0A975IZE5-F1
#
_cell.length_a   1.000
_cell.length_b   1.000
_cell.length_c   1.000
_cell.angle_alpha   90.00
_cell.angle_beta   90.00
_cell.angle_gamma   90.00
#
_symmetry.space_group_name_H-M   'P 1'
#
loop_
_entity.id
_entity.type
_entity.pdbx_description
1 polymer ?
#
loop_
_entity_poly.entity_id
_entity_poly.type
_entity_poly.pdbx_seq_one_letter_code
_entity_poly.pdbx_strand_id
1 'polypeptide(L)'
;MTAENAILVGTFDGFTWIRCEGKGSFLTSPALKEYAESRIASGERCLVVDLGGCTGMDSTFMGTLAGLSARLSAPGGKVQVADAGDRNRRSLEDLGLDFLLEIDPPVAPWRGRVDEIRAALSPLQAPGLPGQTDRAKHVLEAHKVLSATSGENAKKFAGVVSLLEAEVASKRSQEG
;
A
#
# COMPACT_ATOMS: atom_id res chain seq x y z
N MET A 1 0.65 22.87 12.05
CA MET A 1 1.67 21.83 11.84
C MET A 1 1.16 20.94 10.72
N THR A 2 1.79 20.96 9.56
CA THR A 2 1.48 20.01 8.48
C THR A 2 1.80 18.62 9.01
N ALA A 3 0.82 17.70 9.01
CA ALA A 3 1.07 16.32 9.37
C ALA A 3 2.24 15.80 8.53
N GLU A 4 3.32 15.37 9.17
CA GLU A 4 4.42 14.71 8.48
C GLU A 4 3.90 13.40 7.88
N ASN A 5 4.22 13.14 6.61
CA ASN A 5 3.88 11.88 5.99
C ASN A 5 4.71 10.78 6.66
N ALA A 6 4.09 9.89 7.41
CA ALA A 6 4.78 8.86 8.17
C ALA A 6 4.08 7.51 8.02
N ILE A 7 4.88 6.44 8.04
CA ILE A 7 4.39 5.09 8.19
C ILE A 7 4.73 4.65 9.62
N LEU A 8 3.72 4.28 10.40
CA LEU A 8 3.89 3.72 11.73
C LEU A 8 3.54 2.24 11.70
N VAL A 9 4.28 1.42 12.41
CA VAL A 9 4.15 -0.04 12.35
C VAL A 9 4.11 -0.67 13.74
N GLY A 10 3.43 -1.81 13.83
CA GLY A 10 3.37 -2.65 15.01
C GLY A 10 3.02 -4.09 14.65
N THR A 11 3.60 -5.05 15.36
CA THR A 11 3.25 -6.47 15.24
C THR A 11 2.44 -6.88 16.46
N PHE A 12 1.31 -7.53 16.24
CA PHE A 12 0.40 -7.99 17.27
C PHE A 12 0.12 -9.49 17.09
N ASP A 13 -0.57 -10.08 18.06
CA ASP A 13 -0.95 -11.49 17.97
C ASP A 13 -1.93 -11.70 16.81
N GLY A 14 -1.46 -12.40 15.77
CA GLY A 14 -2.23 -12.78 14.59
C GLY A 14 -2.36 -11.71 13.49
N PHE A 15 -1.74 -10.54 13.61
CA PHE A 15 -1.68 -9.55 12.53
C PHE A 15 -0.55 -8.53 12.69
N THR A 16 -0.15 -7.95 11.56
CA THR A 16 0.70 -6.75 11.54
C THR A 16 -0.15 -5.53 11.22
N TRP A 17 0.05 -4.43 11.95
CA TRP A 17 -0.59 -3.13 11.74
C TRP A 17 0.38 -2.17 11.06
N ILE A 18 -0.09 -1.50 10.01
CA ILE A 18 0.65 -0.48 9.26
C ILE A 18 -0.25 0.74 9.13
N ARG A 19 0.09 1.83 9.82
CA ARG A 19 -0.66 3.08 9.81
C ARG A 19 -0.01 4.09 8.88
N CYS A 20 -0.82 4.70 8.03
CA CYS A 20 -0.41 5.81 7.17
C CYS A 20 -0.89 7.13 7.76
N GLU A 21 0.05 8.00 8.12
CA GLU A 21 -0.20 9.39 8.50
C GLU A 21 0.09 10.30 7.30
N GLY A 22 -0.78 11.28 7.05
CA GLY A 22 -0.62 12.22 5.93
C GLY A 22 -1.04 11.60 4.59
N LYS A 23 -0.25 11.74 3.54
CA LYS A 23 -0.59 11.26 2.19
C LYS A 23 0.08 9.93 1.86
N GLY A 24 -0.73 8.91 1.55
CA GLY A 24 -0.26 7.68 0.92
C GLY A 24 0.22 7.98 -0.50
N SER A 25 1.51 7.79 -0.78
CA SER A 25 2.09 8.21 -2.06
C SER A 25 3.21 7.31 -2.55
N PHE A 26 3.73 7.58 -3.74
CA PHE A 26 4.98 6.99 -4.24
C PHE A 26 6.19 7.21 -3.30
N LEU A 27 6.13 8.17 -2.38
CA LEU A 27 7.19 8.41 -1.38
C LEU A 27 7.06 7.48 -0.17
N THR A 28 5.83 7.19 0.29
CA THR A 28 5.58 6.39 1.49
C THR A 28 5.33 4.91 1.19
N SER A 29 4.84 4.59 -0.01
CA SER A 29 4.54 3.22 -0.43
C SER A 29 5.74 2.26 -0.51
N PRO A 30 6.97 2.66 -0.87
CA PRO A 30 8.10 1.74 -0.87
C PRO A 30 8.41 1.18 0.51
N ALA A 31 8.47 2.05 1.54
CA ALA A 31 8.76 1.63 2.91
C ALA A 31 7.64 0.72 3.47
N LEU A 32 6.37 1.07 3.21
CA LEU A 32 5.23 0.22 3.55
C LEU A 32 5.34 -1.15 2.88
N LYS A 33 5.68 -1.18 1.58
CA LYS A 33 5.81 -2.41 0.80
C LYS A 33 6.88 -3.32 1.37
N GLU A 34 8.08 -2.79 1.56
CA GLU A 34 9.22 -3.55 2.08
C GLU A 34 8.94 -4.13 3.47
N TYR A 35 8.38 -3.29 4.36
CA TYR A 35 7.98 -3.76 5.68
C TYR A 35 6.94 -4.87 5.57
N ALA A 36 5.83 -4.65 4.86
CA ALA A 36 4.78 -5.64 4.69
C ALA A 36 5.31 -6.96 4.11
N GLU A 37 6.15 -6.91 3.08
CA GLU A 37 6.74 -8.09 2.45
C GLU A 37 7.63 -8.87 3.42
N SER A 38 8.42 -8.18 4.26
CA SER A 38 9.22 -8.83 5.30
C SER A 38 8.36 -9.60 6.31
N ARG A 39 7.16 -9.07 6.63
CA ARG A 39 6.21 -9.71 7.54
C ARG A 39 5.56 -10.93 6.89
N ILE A 40 5.13 -10.80 5.64
CA ILE A 40 4.57 -11.91 4.86
C ILE A 40 5.59 -13.07 4.77
N ALA A 41 6.85 -12.76 4.45
CA ALA A 41 7.94 -13.73 4.41
C ALA A 41 8.20 -14.40 5.76
N SER A 42 7.97 -13.68 6.86
CA SER A 42 8.07 -14.19 8.24
C SER A 42 6.86 -15.01 8.70
N GLY A 43 5.87 -15.27 7.82
CA GLY A 43 4.71 -16.09 8.13
C GLY A 43 3.43 -15.31 8.45
N GLU A 44 3.45 -13.98 8.40
CA GLU A 44 2.25 -13.16 8.61
C GLU A 44 1.17 -13.48 7.57
N ARG A 45 -0.09 -13.55 8.01
CA ARG A 45 -1.24 -13.83 7.13
C ARG A 45 -2.31 -12.76 7.19
N CYS A 46 -2.20 -11.81 8.12
CA CYS A 46 -3.12 -10.70 8.23
C CYS A 46 -2.32 -9.40 8.30
N LEU A 47 -2.48 -8.56 7.28
CA LEU A 47 -1.97 -7.18 7.31
C LEU A 47 -3.16 -6.25 7.50
N VAL A 48 -3.03 -5.31 8.42
CA VAL A 48 -4.03 -4.25 8.65
C VAL A 48 -3.42 -2.91 8.26
N VAL A 49 -4.03 -2.23 7.29
CA VAL A 49 -3.63 -0.91 6.84
C VAL A 49 -4.57 0.12 7.45
N ASP A 50 -4.08 0.90 8.40
CA ASP A 50 -4.84 1.95 9.07
C ASP A 50 -4.70 3.27 8.34
N LEU A 51 -5.84 3.74 7.83
CA LEU A 51 -5.98 4.95 7.06
C LEU A 51 -6.63 6.09 7.86
N GLY A 52 -6.83 5.94 9.17
CA GLY A 52 -7.47 7.00 9.98
C GLY A 52 -6.65 8.28 10.08
N GLY A 53 -5.33 8.20 9.83
CA GLY A 53 -4.43 9.35 9.66
C GLY A 53 -4.19 9.75 8.20
N CYS A 54 -4.75 9.01 7.24
CA CYS A 54 -4.47 9.15 5.82
C CYS A 54 -5.42 10.17 5.17
N THR A 55 -4.86 11.28 4.73
CA THR A 55 -5.57 12.40 4.09
C THR A 55 -5.92 12.16 2.62
N GLY A 56 -5.31 11.14 2.00
CA GLY A 56 -5.50 10.77 0.60
C GLY A 56 -4.43 9.80 0.11
N MET A 57 -4.73 9.10 -0.98
CA MET A 57 -3.81 8.15 -1.63
C MET A 57 -3.62 8.48 -3.11
N ASP A 58 -2.42 8.25 -3.64
CA ASP A 58 -2.20 8.19 -5.09
C ASP A 58 -2.35 6.75 -5.64
N SER A 59 -2.34 6.63 -6.96
CA SER A 59 -2.39 5.33 -7.65
C SER A 59 -1.23 4.41 -7.30
N THR A 60 -0.05 4.96 -7.00
CA THR A 60 1.11 4.14 -6.62
C THR A 60 0.88 3.46 -5.27
N PHE A 61 0.35 4.19 -4.30
CA PHE A 61 0.02 3.65 -2.99
C PHE A 61 -1.08 2.59 -3.09
N MET A 62 -2.17 2.89 -3.82
CA MET A 62 -3.26 1.93 -4.03
C MET A 62 -2.81 0.67 -4.79
N GLY A 63 -1.98 0.83 -5.82
CA GLY A 63 -1.37 -0.31 -6.53
C GLY A 63 -0.44 -1.14 -5.66
N THR A 64 0.24 -0.50 -4.72
CA THR A 64 1.04 -1.20 -3.71
C THR A 64 0.15 -2.05 -2.79
N LEU A 65 -0.97 -1.51 -2.30
CA LEU A 65 -1.93 -2.28 -1.48
C LEU A 65 -2.53 -3.47 -2.24
N ALA A 66 -2.90 -3.25 -3.51
CA ALA A 66 -3.37 -4.31 -4.39
C ALA A 66 -2.32 -5.42 -4.57
N GLY A 67 -1.05 -5.02 -4.76
CA GLY A 67 0.07 -5.95 -4.90
C GLY A 67 0.32 -6.77 -3.64
N LEU A 68 0.22 -6.15 -2.45
CA LEU A 68 0.31 -6.84 -1.18
C LEU A 68 -0.83 -7.84 -0.99
N SER A 69 -2.07 -7.47 -1.35
CA SER A 69 -3.20 -8.39 -1.30
C SER A 69 -2.99 -9.60 -2.22
N ALA A 70 -2.54 -9.37 -3.46
CA ALA A 70 -2.25 -10.44 -4.41
C ALA A 70 -1.14 -11.39 -3.91
N ARG A 71 -0.12 -10.87 -3.21
CA ARG A 71 0.94 -11.69 -2.62
C ARG A 71 0.45 -12.50 -1.42
N LEU A 72 -0.43 -11.92 -0.62
CA LEU A 72 -0.92 -12.52 0.62
C LEU A 72 -2.07 -13.51 0.39
N SER A 73 -2.78 -13.40 -0.73
CA SER A 73 -3.84 -14.36 -1.10
C SER A 73 -3.29 -15.75 -1.42
N ALA A 74 -2.08 -15.85 -2.00
CA ALA A 74 -1.44 -17.13 -2.32
C ALA A 74 -1.26 -18.04 -1.09
N PRO A 75 -0.76 -17.56 0.07
CA PRO A 75 -0.73 -18.34 1.30
C PRO A 75 -2.04 -18.31 2.11
N GLY A 76 -3.17 -17.86 1.53
CA GLY A 76 -4.48 -17.81 2.19
C GLY A 76 -4.64 -16.69 3.22
N GLY A 77 -3.80 -15.67 3.15
CA GLY A 77 -3.90 -14.48 3.99
C GLY A 77 -4.70 -13.35 3.35
N LYS A 78 -4.75 -12.21 4.03
CA LYS A 78 -5.58 -11.07 3.65
C LYS A 78 -5.03 -9.72 4.10
N VAL A 79 -5.41 -8.69 3.35
CA VAL A 79 -5.19 -7.29 3.72
C VAL A 79 -6.53 -6.70 4.16
N GLN A 80 -6.56 -6.18 5.38
CA GLN A 80 -7.68 -5.45 5.94
C GLN A 80 -7.35 -3.96 5.97
N VAL A 81 -8.35 -3.11 5.76
CA VAL A 81 -8.22 -1.67 5.89
C VAL A 81 -9.01 -1.23 7.12
N ALA A 82 -8.37 -0.47 8.00
CA ALA A 82 -8.99 0.11 9.18
C ALA A 82 -9.13 1.63 8.99
N ASP A 83 -10.30 2.16 9.32
CA ASP A 83 -10.60 3.59 9.35
C ASP A 83 -10.30 4.26 7.99
N ALA A 84 -10.87 3.71 6.91
CA ALA A 84 -10.65 4.24 5.56
C ALA A 84 -11.11 5.70 5.44
N GLY A 85 -12.23 6.04 6.08
CA GLY A 85 -12.96 7.28 5.84
C GLY A 85 -13.53 7.35 4.42
N ASP A 86 -14.55 8.19 4.22
CA ASP A 86 -15.32 8.21 2.96
C ASP A 86 -14.45 8.45 1.72
N ARG A 87 -13.45 9.31 1.82
CA ARG A 87 -12.59 9.69 0.69
C ARG A 87 -11.72 8.53 0.21
N ASN A 88 -10.98 7.90 1.12
CA ASN A 88 -10.06 6.83 0.74
C ASN A 88 -10.84 5.57 0.39
N ARG A 89 -11.94 5.29 1.09
CA ARG A 89 -12.88 4.22 0.75
C ARG A 89 -13.34 4.34 -0.70
N ARG A 90 -13.90 5.49 -1.10
CA ARG A 90 -14.32 5.74 -2.49
C ARG A 90 -13.17 5.56 -3.47
N SER A 91 -11.97 6.04 -3.13
CA SER A 91 -10.80 5.88 -4.01
C SER A 91 -10.41 4.42 -4.25
N LEU A 92 -10.56 3.56 -3.23
CA LEU A 92 -10.32 2.11 -3.35
C LEU A 92 -11.43 1.42 -4.16
N GLU A 93 -12.69 1.74 -3.87
CA GLU A 93 -13.88 1.22 -4.55
C GLU A 93 -13.91 1.63 -6.05
N ASP A 94 -13.55 2.88 -6.37
CA ASP A 94 -13.43 3.40 -7.74
C ASP A 94 -12.38 2.65 -8.59
N LEU A 95 -11.47 1.93 -7.96
CA LEU A 95 -10.47 1.08 -8.61
C LEU A 95 -10.80 -0.41 -8.50
N GLY A 96 -11.93 -0.76 -7.88
CA GLY A 96 -12.34 -2.15 -7.63
C GLY A 96 -11.43 -2.89 -6.64
N LEU A 97 -10.75 -2.16 -5.75
CA LEU A 97 -9.83 -2.78 -4.78
C LEU A 97 -10.57 -3.35 -3.56
N ASP A 98 -11.83 -3.01 -3.36
CA ASP A 98 -12.73 -3.61 -2.38
C ASP A 98 -12.98 -5.11 -2.63
N PHE A 99 -12.75 -5.61 -3.85
CA PHE A 99 -12.72 -7.05 -4.13
C PHE A 99 -11.45 -7.75 -3.63
N LEU A 100 -10.37 -6.99 -3.40
CA LEU A 100 -9.06 -7.49 -2.97
C LEU A 100 -8.77 -7.21 -1.50
N LEU A 101 -9.39 -6.16 -0.93
CA LEU A 101 -9.12 -5.65 0.40
C LEU A 101 -10.39 -5.77 1.25
N GLU A 102 -10.27 -6.26 2.48
CA GLU A 102 -11.38 -6.19 3.44
C GLU A 102 -11.44 -4.78 4.03
N ILE A 103 -12.32 -3.90 3.53
CA ILE A 103 -12.39 -2.49 3.96
C ILE A 103 -13.35 -2.30 5.13
N ASP A 104 -12.83 -1.88 6.29
CA ASP A 104 -13.52 -1.77 7.58
C ASP A 104 -14.38 -3.00 7.93
N PRO A 105 -13.82 -4.23 7.89
CA PRO A 105 -14.58 -5.45 8.11
C PRO A 105 -15.32 -5.39 9.45
N PRO A 106 -16.60 -5.78 9.51
CA PRO A 106 -17.42 -5.66 10.72
C PRO A 106 -16.91 -6.56 11.86
N VAL A 107 -16.24 -7.66 11.52
CA VAL A 107 -15.65 -8.61 12.45
C VAL A 107 -14.15 -8.71 12.14
N ALA A 108 -13.32 -8.18 13.04
CA ALA A 108 -11.86 -8.22 12.90
C ALA A 108 -11.19 -8.27 14.29
N PRO A 109 -10.03 -8.93 14.42
CA PRO A 109 -9.36 -9.15 15.72
C PRO A 109 -8.88 -7.87 16.42
N TRP A 110 -8.77 -6.77 15.67
CA TRP A 110 -8.33 -5.46 16.14
C TRP A 110 -9.48 -4.51 16.50
N ARG A 111 -10.74 -4.85 16.15
CA ARG A 111 -11.88 -3.99 16.50
C ARG A 111 -12.00 -3.87 18.02
N GLY A 112 -12.29 -2.66 18.49
CA GLY A 112 -12.40 -2.33 19.92
C GLY A 112 -11.07 -2.06 20.62
N ARG A 113 -9.92 -2.23 19.96
CA ARG A 113 -8.57 -1.96 20.52
C ARG A 113 -7.74 -1.02 19.65
N VAL A 114 -8.38 -0.28 18.75
CA VAL A 114 -7.69 0.56 17.75
C VAL A 114 -6.81 1.62 18.41
N ASP A 115 -7.30 2.26 19.48
CA ASP A 115 -6.52 3.28 20.19
C ASP A 115 -5.31 2.70 20.92
N GLU A 116 -5.45 1.52 21.54
CA GLU A 116 -4.33 0.78 22.17
C GLU A 116 -3.28 0.39 21.12
N ILE A 117 -3.73 -0.12 19.97
CA ILE A 117 -2.87 -0.48 18.85
C ILE A 117 -2.10 0.75 18.36
N ARG A 118 -2.80 1.87 18.12
CA ARG A 118 -2.21 3.13 17.66
C ARG A 118 -1.18 3.68 18.64
N ALA A 119 -1.45 3.58 19.95
CA ALA A 119 -0.51 4.02 20.99
C ALA A 119 0.77 3.15 21.07
N ALA A 120 0.71 1.90 20.61
CA ALA A 120 1.85 0.98 20.60
C ALA A 120 2.68 1.04 19.29
N LEU A 121 2.27 1.82 18.29
CA LEU A 121 2.98 1.89 17.02
C LEU A 121 4.29 2.66 17.16
N SER A 122 5.28 2.23 16.38
CA SER A 122 6.56 2.93 16.25
C SER A 122 6.75 3.44 14.82
N PRO A 123 7.42 4.58 14.61
CA PRO A 123 7.78 5.03 13.27
C PRO A 123 8.60 3.96 12.54
N LEU A 124 8.17 3.62 11.32
CA LEU A 124 8.97 2.78 10.46
C LEU A 124 10.23 3.56 10.07
N GLN A 125 11.39 3.04 10.45
CA GLN A 125 12.64 3.59 9.95
C GLN A 125 12.70 3.35 8.45
N ALA A 126 12.44 4.40 7.68
CA ALA A 126 12.55 4.31 6.23
C ALA A 126 14.01 3.99 5.88
N PRO A 127 14.26 2.97 5.05
CA PRO A 127 15.55 2.91 4.36
C PRO A 127 15.74 4.22 3.61
N GLY A 128 16.99 4.62 3.40
CA GLY A 128 17.31 5.83 2.65
C GLY A 128 16.47 5.93 1.37
N LEU A 129 16.07 7.15 1.03
CA LEU A 129 15.28 7.48 -0.15
C LEU A 129 15.78 6.68 -1.39
N PRO A 130 14.97 5.77 -1.98
CA PRO A 130 15.45 4.88 -3.04
C PRO A 130 16.03 5.67 -4.21
N GLY A 131 16.95 5.05 -4.97
CA GLY A 131 17.47 5.65 -6.20
C GLY A 131 16.37 6.02 -7.19
N GLN A 132 16.62 6.99 -8.06
CA GLN A 132 15.60 7.49 -8.98
C GLN A 132 15.02 6.39 -9.89
N THR A 133 15.87 5.44 -10.29
CA THR A 133 15.48 4.28 -11.10
C THR A 133 14.61 3.29 -10.33
N ASP A 134 14.90 3.04 -9.05
CA ASP A 134 14.09 2.13 -8.23
C ASP A 134 12.73 2.73 -7.90
N ARG A 135 12.65 4.06 -7.72
CA ARG A 135 11.36 4.75 -7.62
C ARG A 135 10.54 4.60 -8.91
N ALA A 136 11.16 4.80 -10.07
CA ALA A 136 10.47 4.66 -11.35
C ALA A 136 9.95 3.22 -11.55
N LYS A 137 10.76 2.21 -11.19
CA LYS A 137 10.34 0.80 -11.21
C LYS A 137 9.17 0.54 -10.26
N HIS A 138 9.21 1.06 -9.03
CA HIS A 138 8.14 0.89 -8.05
C HIS A 138 6.82 1.51 -8.53
N VAL A 139 6.88 2.74 -9.06
CA VAL A 139 5.70 3.41 -9.64
C VAL A 139 5.14 2.61 -10.81
N LEU A 140 6.01 2.12 -11.71
CA LEU A 140 5.60 1.29 -12.83
C LEU A 140 4.94 -0.02 -12.38
N GLU A 141 5.53 -0.72 -11.41
CA GLU A 141 4.98 -1.96 -10.86
C GLU A 141 3.60 -1.74 -10.27
N ALA A 142 3.42 -0.69 -9.44
CA ALA A 142 2.13 -0.36 -8.85
C ALA A 142 1.05 -0.08 -9.90
N HIS A 143 1.39 0.64 -10.98
CA HIS A 143 0.44 0.92 -12.07
C HIS A 143 0.14 -0.34 -12.90
N LYS A 144 1.12 -1.22 -13.11
CA LYS A 144 0.88 -2.52 -13.75
C LYS A 144 -0.06 -3.39 -12.93
N VAL A 145 0.11 -3.42 -11.61
CA VAL A 145 -0.79 -4.14 -10.71
C VAL A 145 -2.22 -3.58 -10.84
N LEU A 146 -2.40 -2.26 -10.73
CA LEU A 146 -3.72 -1.65 -10.90
C LEU A 146 -4.32 -1.94 -12.28
N SER A 147 -3.54 -1.81 -13.34
CA SER A 147 -3.94 -2.11 -14.70
C SER A 147 -4.44 -3.56 -14.84
N ALA A 148 -3.84 -4.50 -14.11
CA ALA A 148 -4.21 -5.90 -14.12
C ALA A 148 -5.43 -6.26 -13.25
N THR A 149 -5.93 -5.36 -12.38
CA THR A 149 -7.06 -5.72 -11.49
C THR A 149 -8.40 -5.78 -12.22
N SER A 150 -8.58 -5.04 -13.33
CA SER A 150 -9.80 -5.11 -14.14
C SER A 150 -9.57 -4.61 -15.57
N GLY A 151 -10.44 -5.00 -16.50
CA GLY A 151 -10.40 -4.51 -17.89
C GLY A 151 -10.65 -3.00 -18.00
N GLU A 152 -11.36 -2.39 -17.05
CA GLU A 152 -11.55 -0.94 -16.97
C GLU A 152 -10.26 -0.25 -16.54
N ASN A 153 -9.59 -0.76 -15.50
CA ASN A 153 -8.31 -0.22 -15.06
C ASN A 153 -7.23 -0.40 -16.12
N ALA A 154 -7.24 -1.50 -16.87
CA ALA A 154 -6.34 -1.70 -18.00
C ALA A 154 -6.43 -0.56 -19.02
N LYS A 155 -7.66 -0.15 -19.38
CA LYS A 155 -7.90 0.98 -20.29
C LYS A 155 -7.50 2.31 -19.65
N LYS A 156 -7.87 2.53 -18.38
CA LYS A 156 -7.61 3.76 -17.62
C LYS A 156 -6.12 4.03 -17.47
N PHE A 157 -5.30 3.00 -17.23
CA PHE A 157 -3.88 3.14 -16.93
C PHE A 157 -2.95 2.82 -18.11
N ALA A 158 -3.46 2.34 -19.26
CA ALA A 158 -2.64 1.97 -20.43
C ALA A 158 -1.62 3.05 -20.82
N GLY A 159 -2.07 4.31 -20.96
CA GLY A 159 -1.19 5.41 -21.35
C GLY A 159 -0.09 5.70 -20.31
N VAL A 160 -0.43 5.62 -19.02
CA VAL A 160 0.50 5.85 -17.92
C VAL A 160 1.53 4.73 -17.84
N VAL A 161 1.11 3.47 -17.97
CA VAL A 161 2.00 2.31 -17.98
C VAL A 161 2.99 2.40 -19.15
N SER A 162 2.52 2.67 -20.37
CA SER A 162 3.40 2.80 -21.54
C SER A 162 4.45 3.90 -21.37
N LEU A 163 4.07 5.05 -20.79
CA LEU A 163 5.00 6.15 -20.50
C LEU A 163 6.08 5.72 -19.49
N LEU A 164 5.65 5.10 -18.38
CA LEU A 164 6.55 4.66 -17.31
C LEU A 164 7.49 3.54 -17.79
N GLU A 165 7.05 2.65 -18.68
CA GLU A 165 7.91 1.63 -19.30
C GLU A 165 9.04 2.26 -20.13
N ALA A 166 8.73 3.26 -20.94
CA ALA A 166 9.73 4.00 -21.71
C ALA A 166 10.72 4.75 -20.81
N GLU A 167 10.23 5.36 -19.72
CA GLU A 167 11.07 6.07 -18.75
C GLU A 167 12.05 5.13 -18.04
N VAL A 168 11.57 3.98 -17.55
CA VAL A 168 12.41 2.98 -16.88
C VAL A 168 13.45 2.40 -17.85
N ALA A 169 13.09 2.15 -19.11
CA ALA A 169 14.01 1.66 -20.14
C ALA A 169 15.11 2.68 -20.47
N SER A 170 14.76 3.97 -20.56
CA SER A 170 15.70 5.06 -20.80
C SER A 170 16.72 5.17 -19.67
N LYS A 171 16.26 5.19 -18.41
CA LYS A 171 17.13 5.28 -17.22
C LYS A 171 18.09 4.11 -17.10
N ARG A 172 17.65 2.89 -17.39
CA ARG A 172 18.53 1.69 -17.39
C ARG A 172 19.67 1.81 -18.41
N SER A 173 19.44 2.48 -19.54
CA SER A 173 20.45 2.68 -20.58
C SER A 173 21.46 3.79 -20.25
N GLN A 174 21.18 4.62 -19.25
CA GLN A 174 22.07 5.69 -18.78
C GLN A 174 22.93 5.27 -17.57
N GLU A 175 22.60 4.15 -16.93
CA GLU A 175 23.31 3.59 -15.76
C GLU A 175 24.28 2.46 -16.13
N GLY A 176 24.25 1.98 -17.38
CA GLY A 176 25.16 0.94 -17.90
C GLY A 176 26.22 1.51 -18.83
#